data_AF-O99882-F1
#
_entry.id   AF-O99882-F1
#
_cell.length_a   1.000
_cell.length_b   1.000
_cell.length_c   1.000
_cell.angle_alpha   90.00
_cell.angle_beta   90.00
_cell.angle_gamma   90.00
#
_symmetry.space_group_name_H-M   'P 1'
#
loop_
_entity.id
_entity.type
_entity.pdbx_description
1 polymer ?
#
loop_
_entity_poly.entity_id
_entity_poly.type
_entity_poly.pdbx_seq_one_letter_code
_entity_poly.pdbx_strand_id
1 'polypeptide(L)'
;EDNIDKISEPFQFISIMYAKLLSISNPKANISNPILFDASCSGIQHIAALTLEKELASNVNVYTDSSNPKEDYPQDFYTYALEKIRDKLINSEITELRDIQLNRKIIKRSVMTIPYNISMAGIGEHLMEHFTVKTVLKYRYVVIPGSATISSKDVYLDYSKYGQLCKIIYFVLTKELPSLRLLSNYFESMIDIFVKLNIPITWVTPSGLKIKYTNIKFKPQKVKASVLNTSKITTIKLPTDSLDVL
;
A
#
# COMPACT_ATOMS: atom_id res chain seq x y z
N GLU A 1 11.23 -34.23 -5.42
CA GLU A 1 12.26 -33.28 -4.92
C GLU A 1 11.58 -31.95 -4.69
N ASP A 2 11.01 -31.75 -3.50
CA ASP A 2 10.44 -30.46 -3.11
C ASP A 2 11.58 -29.54 -2.70
N ASN A 3 11.88 -28.57 -3.55
CA ASN A 3 12.98 -27.64 -3.37
C ASN A 3 12.71 -26.76 -2.14
N ILE A 4 13.39 -27.03 -1.02
CA ILE A 4 13.33 -26.23 0.22
C ILE A 4 13.57 -24.74 -0.05
N ASP A 5 14.35 -24.43 -1.09
CA ASP A 5 14.64 -23.07 -1.57
C ASP A 5 13.41 -22.29 -2.06
N LYS A 6 12.25 -22.93 -2.25
CA LYS A 6 10.98 -22.27 -2.64
C LYS A 6 10.10 -21.88 -1.46
N ILE A 7 10.49 -22.18 -0.22
CA ILE A 7 9.70 -21.89 0.97
C ILE A 7 9.87 -20.42 1.36
N SER A 8 8.76 -19.68 1.51
CA SER A 8 8.80 -18.25 1.84
C SER A 8 9.40 -17.94 3.22
N GLU A 9 9.12 -18.80 4.20
CA GLU A 9 9.53 -18.62 5.61
C GLU A 9 10.24 -19.89 6.13
N PRO A 10 11.50 -20.14 5.70
CA PRO A 10 12.15 -21.44 5.88
C PRO A 10 12.31 -21.85 7.35
N PHE A 11 12.68 -20.90 8.22
CA PHE A 11 12.87 -21.20 9.65
C PHE A 11 11.56 -21.49 10.38
N GLN A 12 10.48 -20.78 10.03
CA GLN A 12 9.15 -21.04 10.59
C GLN A 12 8.65 -22.42 10.16
N PHE A 13 8.87 -22.77 8.88
CA PHE A 13 8.55 -24.09 8.35
C PHE A 13 9.30 -25.20 9.08
N ILE A 14 10.61 -25.07 9.28
CA ILE A 14 11.42 -26.06 10.02
C ILE A 14 10.91 -26.22 11.46
N SER A 15 10.56 -25.11 12.13
CA SER A 15 10.01 -25.14 13.50
C SER A 15 8.73 -25.97 13.58
N ILE A 16 7.81 -25.79 12.63
CA ILE A 16 6.55 -26.54 12.54
C ILE A 16 6.80 -28.01 12.18
N MET A 17 7.74 -28.28 11.26
CA MET A 17 8.09 -29.66 10.89
C MET A 17 8.68 -30.41 12.07
N TYR A 18 9.54 -29.77 12.87
CA TYR A 18 10.08 -30.35 14.09
C TYR A 18 8.97 -30.65 15.10
N ALA A 19 8.04 -29.71 15.30
CA ALA A 19 6.87 -29.92 16.15
C ALA A 19 6.02 -31.12 15.69
N LYS A 20 5.80 -31.24 14.38
CA LYS A 20 5.07 -32.37 13.77
C LYS A 20 5.80 -33.70 13.93
N LEU A 21 7.13 -33.72 13.81
CA LEU A 21 7.91 -34.95 14.06
C LEU A 21 7.79 -35.38 15.53
N LEU A 22 7.89 -34.43 16.48
CA LEU A 22 7.67 -34.70 17.89
C LEU A 22 6.27 -35.25 18.18
N SER A 23 5.23 -34.73 17.53
CA SER A 23 3.85 -35.22 17.70
C SER A 23 3.69 -36.67 17.24
N ILE A 24 4.39 -37.05 16.17
CA ILE A 24 4.34 -38.42 15.61
C ILE A 24 5.10 -39.39 16.52
N SER A 25 6.31 -39.01 16.97
CA SER A 25 7.13 -39.85 17.84
C SER A 25 6.57 -39.99 19.25
N ASN A 26 5.90 -38.96 19.76
CA ASN A 26 5.25 -38.97 21.07
C ASN A 26 3.91 -38.23 21.00
N PRO A 27 2.79 -38.95 20.84
CA PRO A 27 1.45 -38.34 20.77
C PRO A 27 1.04 -37.57 22.03
N LYS A 28 1.75 -37.73 23.15
CA LYS A 28 1.53 -36.98 24.40
C LYS A 28 2.44 -35.76 24.54
N ALA A 29 3.31 -35.48 23.56
CA ALA A 29 4.18 -34.32 23.58
C ALA A 29 3.34 -33.03 23.55
N ASN A 30 3.62 -32.10 24.45
CA ASN A 30 3.00 -30.79 24.44
C ASN A 30 3.69 -29.90 23.40
N ILE A 31 2.94 -29.45 22.39
CA ILE A 31 3.43 -28.62 21.30
C ILE A 31 2.86 -27.21 21.49
N SER A 32 3.74 -26.23 21.65
CA SER A 32 3.37 -24.84 21.94
C SER A 32 3.95 -23.86 20.92
N ASN A 33 4.17 -24.32 19.68
CA ASN A 33 4.64 -23.46 18.60
C ASN A 33 3.58 -22.37 18.32
N PRO A 34 4.00 -21.09 18.22
CA PRO A 34 3.07 -20.02 17.90
C PRO A 34 2.54 -20.21 16.47
N ILE A 35 1.22 -20.05 16.32
CA ILE A 35 0.55 -20.04 15.02
C ILE A 35 0.26 -18.59 14.66
N LEU A 36 0.81 -18.12 13.54
CA LEU A 36 0.60 -16.77 13.05
C LEU A 36 -0.79 -16.67 12.40
N PHE A 37 -1.63 -15.77 12.92
CA PHE A 37 -2.84 -15.32 12.26
C PHE A 37 -2.59 -13.94 11.67
N ASP A 38 -2.53 -13.86 10.35
CA ASP A 38 -2.34 -12.59 9.63
C ASP A 38 -3.63 -12.20 8.90
N ALA A 39 -3.86 -10.90 8.81
CA ALA A 39 -5.07 -10.35 8.20
C ALA A 39 -4.86 -10.07 6.70
N SER A 40 -5.82 -10.49 5.88
CA SER A 40 -5.87 -10.16 4.46
C SER A 40 -6.22 -8.68 4.24
N CYS A 41 -5.22 -7.81 4.24
CA CYS A 41 -5.36 -6.36 4.02
C CYS A 41 -6.18 -5.65 5.11
N SER A 42 -5.71 -5.72 6.37
CA SER A 42 -6.40 -5.19 7.55
C SER A 42 -6.92 -3.75 7.43
N GLY A 43 -6.17 -2.85 6.77
CA GLY A 43 -6.61 -1.47 6.57
C GLY A 43 -7.89 -1.35 5.73
N ILE A 44 -8.00 -2.14 4.66
CA ILE A 44 -9.23 -2.18 3.83
C ILE A 44 -10.37 -2.90 4.58
N GLN A 45 -10.06 -3.91 5.40
CA GLN A 45 -11.05 -4.55 6.29
C GLN A 45 -11.69 -3.55 7.25
N HIS A 46 -10.89 -2.68 7.89
CA HIS A 46 -11.42 -1.62 8.74
C HIS A 46 -12.25 -0.60 7.96
N ILE A 47 -11.83 -0.21 6.75
CA ILE A 47 -12.61 0.70 5.91
C ILE A 47 -13.96 0.07 5.55
N ALA A 48 -13.97 -1.18 5.10
CA ALA A 48 -15.20 -1.90 4.75
C ALA A 48 -16.15 -2.02 5.95
N ALA A 49 -15.63 -2.28 7.15
CA ALA A 49 -16.42 -2.34 8.37
C ALA A 49 -16.99 -0.96 8.77
N LEU A 50 -16.24 0.13 8.59
CA LEU A 50 -16.69 1.48 8.91
C LEU A 50 -17.75 1.99 7.93
N THR A 51 -17.66 1.63 6.66
CA THR A 51 -18.60 2.09 5.62
C THR A 51 -19.76 1.12 5.37
N LEU A 52 -19.72 -0.07 5.97
CA LEU A 52 -20.72 -1.13 5.82
C LEU A 52 -20.94 -1.56 4.35
N GLU A 53 -19.92 -1.42 3.50
CA GLU A 53 -19.98 -1.83 2.09
C GLU A 53 -19.76 -3.33 1.94
N LYS A 54 -20.83 -4.04 1.55
CA LYS A 54 -20.82 -5.50 1.42
C LYS A 54 -19.86 -6.03 0.36
N GLU A 55 -19.79 -5.37 -0.82
CA GLU A 55 -18.91 -5.82 -1.91
C GLU A 55 -17.43 -5.76 -1.47
N LEU A 56 -17.01 -4.63 -0.88
CA LEU A 56 -15.67 -4.47 -0.36
C LEU A 56 -15.39 -5.45 0.78
N ALA A 57 -16.33 -5.61 1.72
CA ALA A 57 -16.23 -6.55 2.83
C ALA A 57 -16.08 -8.01 2.35
N SER A 58 -16.77 -8.41 1.28
CA SER A 58 -16.62 -9.74 0.67
C SER A 58 -15.24 -9.92 0.06
N ASN A 59 -14.76 -8.94 -0.73
CA ASN A 59 -13.45 -9.01 -1.38
C ASN A 59 -12.25 -9.05 -0.41
N VAL A 60 -12.44 -8.63 0.85
CA VAL A 60 -11.42 -8.69 1.91
C VAL A 60 -11.73 -9.70 3.03
N ASN A 61 -12.68 -10.62 2.80
CA ASN A 61 -13.03 -11.72 3.70
C ASN A 61 -13.59 -11.29 5.07
N VAL A 62 -14.25 -10.13 5.14
CA VAL A 62 -14.97 -9.65 6.34
C VAL A 62 -16.42 -10.12 6.33
N TYR A 63 -17.00 -10.30 5.14
CA TYR A 63 -18.36 -10.77 4.93
C TYR A 63 -18.35 -11.97 3.98
N THR A 64 -19.16 -12.98 4.29
CA THR A 64 -19.35 -14.16 3.43
C THR A 64 -20.85 -14.40 3.34
N ASP A 65 -21.39 -14.43 2.13
CA ASP A 65 -22.76 -14.83 1.87
C ASP A 65 -22.85 -16.35 1.75
N SER A 66 -23.41 -16.98 2.78
CA SER A 66 -23.60 -18.43 2.84
C SER A 66 -24.48 -19.00 1.72
N SER A 67 -25.20 -18.15 0.96
CA SER A 67 -25.99 -18.58 -0.20
C SER A 67 -25.18 -18.63 -1.51
N ASN A 68 -23.94 -18.14 -1.51
CA ASN A 68 -23.08 -18.07 -2.69
C ASN A 68 -21.91 -19.08 -2.58
N PRO A 69 -21.90 -20.19 -3.35
CA PRO A 69 -20.85 -21.20 -3.30
C PRO A 69 -19.44 -20.68 -3.67
N LYS A 70 -19.36 -19.53 -4.37
CA LYS A 70 -18.07 -18.90 -4.71
C LYS A 70 -17.35 -18.32 -3.49
N GLU A 71 -18.07 -18.10 -2.39
CA GLU A 71 -17.53 -17.49 -1.17
C GLU A 71 -17.03 -18.53 -0.15
N ASP A 72 -17.05 -19.82 -0.49
CA ASP A 72 -16.40 -20.89 0.29
C ASP A 72 -14.85 -20.80 0.23
N TYR A 73 -14.30 -20.03 -0.71
CA TYR A 73 -12.87 -19.81 -0.87
C TYR A 73 -12.48 -18.38 -0.45
N PRO A 74 -11.30 -18.21 0.17
CA PRO A 74 -10.81 -16.88 0.55
C PRO A 74 -10.59 -16.02 -0.70
N GLN A 75 -11.20 -14.84 -0.69
CA GLN A 75 -11.08 -13.83 -1.73
C GLN A 75 -9.72 -13.12 -1.65
N ASP A 76 -9.20 -12.74 -2.82
CA ASP A 76 -7.92 -12.04 -2.96
C ASP A 76 -8.13 -10.63 -3.54
N PHE A 77 -8.26 -9.64 -2.65
CA PHE A 77 -8.47 -8.23 -3.02
C PHE A 77 -7.43 -7.70 -4.04
N TYR A 78 -6.20 -8.19 -4.01
CA TYR A 78 -5.17 -7.78 -4.97
C TYR A 78 -5.52 -8.23 -6.40
N THR A 79 -6.10 -9.42 -6.56
CA THR A 79 -6.55 -9.93 -7.85
C THR A 79 -7.75 -9.13 -8.35
N TYR A 80 -8.72 -8.83 -7.47
CA TYR A 80 -9.83 -7.92 -7.79
C TYR A 80 -9.34 -6.54 -8.28
N ALA A 81 -8.38 -5.95 -7.57
CA ALA A 81 -7.79 -4.67 -7.95
C ALA A 81 -7.06 -4.74 -9.31
N LEU A 82 -6.35 -5.84 -9.59
CA LEU A 82 -5.68 -6.06 -10.87
C LEU A 82 -6.66 -6.14 -12.04
N GLU A 83 -7.80 -6.80 -11.86
CA GLU A 83 -8.84 -6.88 -12.90
C GLU A 83 -9.36 -5.49 -13.25
N LYS A 84 -9.70 -4.67 -12.24
CA LYS A 84 -10.13 -3.28 -12.45
C LYS A 84 -9.05 -2.42 -13.13
N ILE A 85 -7.78 -2.59 -12.73
CA ILE A 85 -6.65 -1.90 -13.38
C ILE A 85 -6.53 -2.35 -14.84
N ARG A 86 -6.63 -3.65 -15.11
CA ARG A 86 -6.53 -4.21 -16.46
C ARG A 86 -7.63 -3.66 -17.37
N ASP A 87 -8.86 -3.58 -16.88
CA ASP A 87 -9.99 -3.01 -17.63
C ASP A 87 -9.71 -1.56 -18.06
N LYS A 88 -9.06 -0.75 -17.21
CA LYS A 88 -8.66 0.61 -17.57
C LYS A 88 -7.49 0.66 -18.54
N LEU A 89 -6.52 -0.25 -18.40
CA LEU A 89 -5.35 -0.30 -19.27
C LEU A 89 -5.73 -0.69 -20.70
N ILE A 90 -6.62 -1.67 -20.88
CA ILE A 90 -7.11 -2.11 -22.19
C ILE A 90 -7.84 -0.97 -22.92
N ASN A 91 -8.61 -0.17 -22.18
CA ASN A 91 -9.36 0.97 -22.72
C ASN A 91 -8.53 2.27 -22.81
N SER A 92 -7.23 2.23 -22.49
CA SER A 92 -6.37 3.41 -22.55
C SER A 92 -6.15 3.87 -24.00
N GLU A 93 -6.02 5.18 -24.22
CA GLU A 93 -5.66 5.73 -25.54
C GLU A 93 -4.21 5.40 -25.92
N ILE A 94 -3.35 5.11 -24.94
CA ILE A 94 -1.94 4.76 -25.17
C ILE A 94 -1.81 3.27 -25.46
N THR A 95 -1.39 2.94 -26.68
CA THR A 95 -1.19 1.57 -27.16
C THR A 95 -0.26 0.75 -26.27
N GLU A 96 0.87 1.32 -25.82
CA GLU A 96 1.84 0.62 -24.99
C GLU A 96 1.29 0.26 -23.60
N LEU A 97 0.31 1.03 -23.08
CA LEU A 97 -0.32 0.72 -21.80
C LEU A 97 -1.28 -0.46 -21.91
N ARG A 98 -1.87 -0.70 -23.09
CA ARG A 98 -2.79 -1.83 -23.33
C ARG A 98 -2.10 -3.19 -23.24
N ASP A 99 -0.79 -3.23 -23.51
CA ASP A 99 0.00 -4.46 -23.42
C ASP A 99 0.48 -4.77 -22.00
N ILE A 100 0.26 -3.88 -21.03
CA ILE A 100 0.71 -4.08 -19.65
C ILE A 100 -0.25 -5.02 -18.92
N GLN A 101 0.31 -6.06 -18.32
CA GLN A 101 -0.40 -7.01 -17.46
C GLN A 101 0.36 -7.16 -16.14
N LEU A 102 0.03 -6.30 -15.17
CA LEU A 102 0.63 -6.35 -13.85
C LEU A 102 0.25 -7.64 -13.12
N ASN A 103 1.14 -8.08 -12.23
CA ASN A 103 0.92 -9.25 -11.37
C ASN A 103 0.70 -8.83 -9.92
N ARG A 104 0.23 -9.79 -9.11
CA ARG A 104 -0.07 -9.57 -7.68
C ARG A 104 1.14 -9.04 -6.91
N LYS A 105 2.34 -9.54 -7.22
CA LYS A 105 3.58 -9.14 -6.54
C LYS A 105 3.88 -7.65 -6.74
N ILE A 106 3.68 -7.13 -7.95
CA ILE A 106 3.95 -5.73 -8.29
C ILE A 106 2.96 -4.78 -7.60
N ILE A 107 1.67 -5.12 -7.58
CA ILE A 107 0.65 -4.21 -7.06
C ILE A 107 0.46 -4.31 -5.54
N LYS A 108 0.89 -5.42 -4.91
CA LYS A 108 0.64 -5.74 -3.51
C LYS A 108 0.98 -4.56 -2.60
N ARG A 109 2.18 -4.01 -2.74
CA ARG A 109 2.65 -2.91 -1.90
C ARG A 109 1.79 -1.66 -2.05
N SER A 110 1.48 -1.27 -3.30
CA SER A 110 0.60 -0.13 -3.59
C SER A 110 -0.80 -0.30 -2.98
N VAL A 111 -1.38 -1.50 -3.08
CA VAL A 111 -2.69 -1.81 -2.49
C VAL A 111 -2.66 -1.74 -0.96
N MET A 112 -1.64 -2.31 -0.33
CA MET A 112 -1.50 -2.28 1.13
C MET A 112 -1.36 -0.86 1.69
N THR A 113 -0.88 0.08 0.87
CA THR A 113 -0.68 1.48 1.27
C THR A 113 -1.86 2.40 0.99
N ILE A 114 -2.91 1.91 0.34
CA ILE A 114 -4.14 2.70 0.09
C ILE A 114 -4.74 3.25 1.39
N PRO A 115 -4.94 2.44 2.46
CA PRO A 115 -5.53 2.94 3.70
C PRO A 115 -4.69 4.03 4.39
N TYR A 116 -3.41 4.14 4.02
CA TYR A 116 -2.45 5.11 4.56
C TYR A 116 -2.29 6.34 3.67
N ASN A 117 -3.27 6.62 2.81
CA ASN A 117 -3.30 7.80 1.93
C ASN A 117 -2.06 7.93 1.02
N ILE A 118 -1.70 6.84 0.35
CA ILE A 118 -0.59 6.86 -0.63
C ILE A 118 -0.85 7.90 -1.74
N SER A 119 0.20 8.62 -2.15
CA SER A 119 0.14 9.54 -3.28
C SER A 119 0.38 8.82 -4.62
N MET A 120 0.01 9.46 -5.73
CA MET A 120 0.34 8.96 -7.07
C MET A 120 1.86 8.76 -7.25
N ALA A 121 2.68 9.64 -6.67
CA ALA A 121 4.14 9.53 -6.71
C ALA A 121 4.61 8.29 -5.93
N GLY A 122 4.03 8.03 -4.75
CA GLY A 122 4.34 6.82 -3.97
C GLY A 122 4.00 5.53 -4.70
N ILE A 123 2.91 5.50 -5.49
CA ILE A 123 2.60 4.34 -6.35
C ILE A 123 3.69 4.15 -7.40
N GLY A 124 4.16 5.25 -8.02
CA GLY A 124 5.29 5.20 -8.94
C GLY A 124 6.55 4.63 -8.28
N GLU A 125 6.89 5.09 -7.08
CA GLU A 125 8.04 4.57 -6.33
C GLU A 125 7.93 3.05 -6.08
N HIS A 126 6.77 2.57 -5.63
CA HIS A 126 6.54 1.13 -5.44
C HIS A 126 6.66 0.32 -6.73
N LEU A 127 6.11 0.84 -7.84
CA LEU A 127 6.21 0.16 -9.14
C LEU A 127 7.66 0.13 -9.64
N MET A 128 8.44 1.18 -9.38
CA MET A 128 9.84 1.27 -9.78
C MET A 128 10.72 0.20 -9.14
N GLU A 129 10.35 -0.34 -7.98
CA GLU A 129 11.05 -1.48 -7.34
C GLU A 129 11.03 -2.75 -8.20
N HIS A 130 10.09 -2.84 -9.14
CA HIS A 130 9.91 -3.99 -10.02
C HIS A 130 10.33 -3.71 -11.48
N PHE A 131 10.64 -2.45 -11.81
CA PHE A 131 10.98 -2.02 -13.16
C PHE A 131 12.43 -1.55 -13.23
N THR A 132 12.95 -1.40 -14.45
CA THR A 132 14.32 -0.90 -14.66
C THR A 132 14.32 0.35 -15.50
N VAL A 133 15.29 1.24 -15.29
CA VAL A 133 15.45 2.45 -16.09
C VAL A 133 16.60 2.24 -17.07
N LYS A 134 16.33 2.34 -18.37
CA LYS A 134 17.35 2.31 -19.42
C LYS A 134 17.46 3.68 -20.07
N THR A 135 18.71 4.10 -20.31
CA THR A 135 18.99 5.33 -21.06
C THR A 135 19.35 4.95 -22.49
N VAL A 136 18.58 5.43 -23.46
CA VAL A 136 18.84 5.25 -24.89
C VAL A 136 19.10 6.63 -25.49
N LEU A 137 20.31 6.84 -26.01
CA LEU A 137 20.80 8.15 -26.46
C LEU A 137 20.74 9.19 -25.31
N LYS A 138 19.83 10.16 -25.40
CA LYS A 138 19.60 11.22 -24.38
C LYS A 138 18.30 11.03 -23.59
N TYR A 139 17.53 9.98 -23.90
CA TYR A 139 16.21 9.76 -23.32
C TYR A 139 16.23 8.59 -22.35
N ARG A 140 15.49 8.73 -21.25
CA ARG A 140 15.34 7.71 -20.21
C ARG A 140 13.97 7.07 -20.34
N TYR A 141 13.96 5.74 -20.33
CA TYR A 141 12.77 4.92 -20.43
C TYR A 141 12.67 4.00 -19.22
N VAL A 142 11.44 3.85 -18.73
CA VAL A 142 11.07 2.82 -17.76
C VAL A 142 10.75 1.56 -18.56
N VAL A 143 11.46 0.47 -18.26
CA VAL A 143 11.30 -0.81 -18.92
C VAL A 143 10.47 -1.71 -18.02
N ILE A 144 9.29 -2.06 -18.51
CA ILE A 144 8.41 -3.06 -17.91
C ILE A 144 8.85 -4.43 -18.46
N PRO A 145 9.20 -5.39 -17.57
CA PRO A 145 9.68 -6.69 -18.02
C PRO A 145 8.57 -7.45 -18.74
N GLY A 146 8.93 -8.29 -19.71
CA GLY A 146 7.97 -9.16 -20.42
C GLY A 146 7.11 -10.06 -19.52
N SER A 147 7.55 -10.33 -18.28
CA SER A 147 6.74 -11.05 -17.28
C SER A 147 5.52 -10.27 -16.76
N ALA A 148 5.46 -8.97 -17.05
CA ALA A 148 4.37 -8.07 -16.69
C ALA A 148 3.68 -7.47 -17.94
N THR A 149 3.76 -8.17 -19.09
CA THR A 149 3.13 -7.77 -20.35
C THR A 149 2.38 -8.94 -20.99
N ILE A 150 1.36 -8.63 -21.79
CA ILE A 150 0.55 -9.64 -22.50
C ILE A 150 1.38 -10.25 -23.63
N SER A 151 2.13 -9.42 -24.36
CA SER A 151 2.99 -9.85 -25.47
C SER A 151 4.22 -10.67 -25.04
N SER A 152 4.49 -10.79 -23.73
CA SER A 152 5.72 -11.38 -23.16
C SER A 152 7.00 -10.68 -23.61
N LYS A 153 6.91 -9.44 -24.11
CA LYS A 153 8.04 -8.61 -24.53
C LYS A 153 8.18 -7.42 -23.60
N ASP A 154 9.41 -6.93 -23.47
CA ASP A 154 9.69 -5.72 -22.70
C ASP A 154 9.04 -4.50 -23.35
N VAL A 155 8.32 -3.73 -22.55
CA VAL A 155 7.67 -2.48 -22.98
C VAL A 155 8.45 -1.30 -22.44
N TYR A 156 8.76 -0.34 -23.32
CA TYR A 156 9.52 0.86 -23.02
C TYR A 156 8.58 2.04 -22.90
N LEU A 157 8.47 2.60 -21.70
CA LEU A 157 7.67 3.79 -21.44
C LEU A 157 8.56 4.99 -21.20
N ASP A 158 8.27 6.12 -21.86
CA ASP A 158 8.81 7.39 -21.42
C ASP A 158 8.20 7.80 -20.06
N TYR A 159 8.78 8.80 -19.40
CA TYR A 159 8.28 9.26 -18.09
C TYR A 159 6.84 9.81 -18.13
N SER A 160 6.39 10.34 -19.26
CA SER A 160 5.01 10.83 -19.39
C SER A 160 4.02 9.67 -19.40
N LYS A 161 4.25 8.67 -20.25
CA LYS A 161 3.45 7.42 -20.32
C LYS A 161 3.50 6.66 -19.01
N TYR A 162 4.65 6.60 -18.36
CA TYR A 162 4.79 6.01 -17.02
C TYR A 162 3.97 6.77 -15.97
N GLY A 163 3.97 8.11 -16.01
CA GLY A 163 3.10 8.92 -15.17
C GLY A 163 1.61 8.62 -15.40
N GLN A 164 1.21 8.39 -16.65
CA GLN A 164 -0.16 8.00 -16.99
C GLN A 164 -0.52 6.60 -16.46
N LEU A 165 0.39 5.63 -16.53
CA LEU A 165 0.23 4.33 -15.88
C LEU A 165 -0.02 4.48 -14.37
N CYS A 166 0.83 5.27 -13.70
CA CYS A 166 0.69 5.53 -12.26
C CYS A 166 -0.64 6.22 -11.94
N LYS A 167 -1.09 7.15 -12.79
CA LYS A 167 -2.37 7.84 -12.65
C LYS A 167 -3.56 6.89 -12.79
N ILE A 168 -3.54 5.97 -13.76
CA ILE A 168 -4.59 4.96 -13.94
C ILE A 168 -4.68 4.08 -12.70
N ILE A 169 -3.54 3.57 -12.23
CA ILE A 169 -3.49 2.70 -11.05
C ILE A 169 -3.98 3.46 -9.81
N TYR A 170 -3.48 4.68 -9.58
CA TYR A 170 -3.93 5.53 -8.48
C TYR A 170 -5.44 5.77 -8.52
N PHE A 171 -5.99 6.07 -9.70
CA PHE A 171 -7.41 6.32 -9.87
C PHE A 171 -8.25 5.08 -9.51
N VAL A 172 -7.88 3.90 -10.01
CA VAL A 172 -8.60 2.65 -9.70
C VAL A 172 -8.54 2.36 -8.20
N LEU A 173 -7.35 2.46 -7.60
CA LEU A 173 -7.14 2.11 -6.20
C LEU A 173 -7.76 3.10 -5.21
N THR A 174 -7.98 4.36 -5.59
CA THR A 174 -8.47 5.40 -4.65
C THR A 174 -9.85 5.96 -4.98
N LYS A 175 -10.23 6.04 -6.25
CA LYS A 175 -11.46 6.72 -6.71
C LYS A 175 -12.55 5.75 -7.17
N GLU A 176 -12.19 4.55 -7.62
CA GLU A 176 -13.17 3.52 -8.00
C GLU A 176 -13.63 2.66 -6.83
N LEU A 177 -13.07 2.84 -5.64
CA LEU A 177 -13.58 2.29 -4.39
C LEU A 177 -14.50 3.31 -3.70
N PRO A 178 -15.85 3.16 -3.77
CA PRO A 178 -16.78 4.18 -3.31
C PRO A 178 -16.63 4.49 -1.81
N SER A 179 -16.49 3.45 -0.98
CA SER A 179 -16.31 3.60 0.47
C SER A 179 -15.09 4.41 0.85
N LEU A 180 -13.94 4.08 0.24
CA LEU A 180 -12.70 4.79 0.52
C LEU A 180 -12.82 6.25 0.13
N ARG A 181 -13.39 6.55 -1.04
CA ARG A 181 -13.60 7.91 -1.50
C ARG A 181 -14.49 8.71 -0.55
N LEU A 182 -15.59 8.14 -0.08
CA LEU A 182 -16.49 8.79 0.87
C LEU A 182 -15.78 9.09 2.19
N LEU A 183 -15.04 8.12 2.71
CA LEU A 183 -14.33 8.25 3.98
C LEU A 183 -13.18 9.25 3.91
N SER A 184 -12.37 9.20 2.83
CA SER A 184 -11.30 10.17 2.57
C SER A 184 -11.84 11.59 2.48
N ASN A 185 -12.91 11.82 1.70
CA ASN A 185 -13.51 13.14 1.57
C ASN A 185 -14.04 13.69 2.91
N TYR A 186 -14.62 12.81 3.74
CA TYR A 186 -15.10 13.17 5.07
C TYR A 186 -13.95 13.60 5.98
N PHE A 187 -12.86 12.82 6.03
CA PHE A 187 -11.70 13.16 6.85
C PHE A 187 -10.97 14.42 6.35
N GLU A 188 -10.79 14.58 5.05
CA GLU A 188 -10.20 15.80 4.45
C GLU A 188 -11.01 17.05 4.85
N SER A 189 -12.33 17.00 4.72
CA SER A 189 -13.22 18.11 5.12
C SER A 189 -13.10 18.43 6.61
N MET A 190 -12.95 17.40 7.45
CA MET A 190 -12.78 17.55 8.89
C MET A 190 -11.42 18.16 9.24
N ILE A 191 -10.34 17.68 8.62
CA ILE A 191 -8.98 18.20 8.79
C ILE A 191 -8.92 19.68 8.41
N ASP A 192 -9.55 20.07 7.30
CA ASP A 192 -9.60 21.47 6.86
C ASP A 192 -10.21 22.39 7.93
N ILE A 193 -11.25 21.94 8.63
CA ILE A 193 -11.87 22.69 9.73
C ILE A 193 -10.91 22.79 10.92
N PHE A 194 -10.29 21.68 11.33
CA PHE A 194 -9.34 21.66 12.45
C PHE A 194 -8.13 22.58 12.21
N VAL A 195 -7.56 22.55 11.00
CA VAL A 195 -6.44 23.41 10.64
C VAL A 195 -6.85 24.87 10.62
N LYS A 196 -8.03 25.22 10.08
CA LYS A 196 -8.55 26.60 10.10
C LYS A 196 -8.77 27.13 11.51
N LEU A 197 -9.23 26.28 12.42
CA LEU A 197 -9.42 26.63 13.83
C LEU A 197 -8.13 26.54 14.66
N ASN A 198 -7.04 26.04 14.07
CA ASN A 198 -5.77 25.77 14.74
C ASN A 198 -5.94 24.83 15.97
N ILE A 199 -6.85 23.87 15.88
CA ILE A 199 -7.17 22.90 16.94
C ILE A 199 -6.55 21.55 16.59
N PRO A 200 -5.83 20.91 17.52
CA PRO A 200 -5.26 19.59 17.30
C PRO A 200 -6.35 18.51 17.16
N ILE A 201 -6.10 17.50 16.33
CA ILE A 201 -7.05 16.39 16.18
C ILE A 201 -6.92 15.49 17.41
N THR A 202 -8.03 15.25 18.09
CA THR A 202 -8.08 14.36 19.26
C THR A 202 -9.22 13.36 19.13
N TRP A 203 -8.96 12.10 19.43
CA TRP A 203 -10.00 11.07 19.52
C TRP A 203 -9.69 10.06 20.62
N VAL A 204 -10.68 9.23 20.94
CA VAL A 204 -10.55 8.12 21.89
C VAL A 204 -10.73 6.82 21.12
N THR A 205 -9.82 5.86 21.27
CA THR A 205 -9.96 4.55 20.65
C THR A 205 -11.14 3.78 21.26
N PRO A 206 -11.67 2.73 20.60
CA PRO A 206 -12.67 1.86 21.20
C PRO A 206 -12.25 1.24 22.54
N SER A 207 -10.94 1.07 22.76
CA SER A 207 -10.35 0.58 24.01
C SER A 207 -10.14 1.66 25.09
N GLY A 208 -10.46 2.93 24.80
CA GLY A 208 -10.35 4.04 25.76
C GLY A 208 -9.03 4.83 25.71
N LEU A 209 -8.11 4.51 24.80
CA LEU A 209 -6.86 5.25 24.64
C LEU A 209 -7.14 6.64 24.03
N LYS A 210 -6.73 7.70 24.72
CA LYS A 210 -6.84 9.07 24.22
C LYS A 210 -5.65 9.38 23.31
N ILE A 211 -5.93 9.72 22.06
CA ILE A 211 -4.93 10.07 21.07
C ILE A 211 -5.06 11.56 20.74
N LYS A 212 -3.91 12.24 20.68
CA LYS A 212 -3.78 13.62 20.22
C LYS A 212 -2.77 13.66 19.09
N TYR A 213 -3.21 14.11 17.92
CA TYR A 213 -2.39 14.28 16.73
C TYR A 213 -2.19 15.77 16.44
N THR A 214 -0.92 16.17 16.29
CA THR A 214 -0.52 17.55 15.98
C THR A 214 0.59 17.54 14.94
N ASN A 215 0.31 18.09 13.75
CA ASN A 215 1.35 18.42 12.78
C ASN A 215 1.63 19.92 12.86
N ILE A 216 2.86 20.32 13.20
CA ILE A 216 3.22 21.72 13.45
C ILE A 216 4.00 22.25 12.25
N LYS A 217 3.67 23.45 11.77
CA LYS A 217 4.47 24.12 10.73
C LYS A 217 5.83 24.48 11.29
N PHE A 218 6.88 24.21 10.52
CA PHE A 218 8.24 24.62 10.85
C PHE A 218 8.70 25.78 9.98
N LYS A 219 9.29 26.81 10.58
CA LYS A 219 9.96 27.92 9.88
C LYS A 219 11.47 27.68 9.83
N PRO A 220 12.11 27.79 8.66
CA PRO A 220 13.57 27.74 8.57
C PRO A 220 14.17 29.01 9.18
N GLN A 221 15.11 28.84 10.09
CA GLN A 221 15.93 29.92 10.65
C GLN A 221 17.40 29.63 10.39
N LYS A 222 18.11 30.61 9.83
CA LYS A 222 19.55 30.54 9.63
C LYS A 222 20.25 30.90 10.93
N VAL A 223 21.09 30.02 11.42
CA VAL A 223 21.88 30.22 12.65
C VAL A 223 23.35 30.07 12.30
N LYS A 224 24.16 31.01 12.79
CA LYS A 224 25.62 30.92 12.75
C LYS A 224 26.10 30.60 14.15
N ALA A 225 26.74 29.44 14.33
CA ALA A 225 27.28 29.06 15.62
C ALA A 225 28.49 29.94 15.97
N SER A 226 28.46 30.64 17.11
CA SER A 226 29.58 31.50 17.54
C SER A 226 30.83 30.72 17.99
N VAL A 227 30.78 29.39 17.99
CA VAL A 227 31.84 28.53 18.56
C VAL A 227 33.16 28.60 17.77
N LEU A 228 33.10 28.88 16.46
CA LEU A 228 34.28 29.05 15.61
C LEU A 228 34.12 30.30 14.74
N ASN A 229 35.17 31.11 14.61
CA ASN A 229 35.16 32.29 13.72
C ASN A 229 34.91 31.93 12.24
N THR A 230 35.13 30.67 11.86
CA THR A 230 34.94 30.11 10.50
C THR A 230 33.65 29.31 10.35
N SER A 231 32.74 29.36 11.31
CA SER A 231 31.52 28.54 11.27
C SER A 231 30.62 28.88 10.07
N LYS A 232 30.23 27.84 9.33
CA LYS A 232 29.26 27.94 8.24
C LYS A 232 27.86 28.21 8.80
N ILE A 233 27.07 28.97 8.05
CA ILE A 233 25.66 29.22 8.36
C ILE A 233 24.90 27.91 8.16
N THR A 234 24.18 27.47 9.19
CA THR A 234 23.32 26.28 9.13
C THR A 234 21.86 26.72 9.24
N THR A 235 20.99 26.11 8.43
CA THR A 235 19.54 26.31 8.56
C THR A 235 18.98 25.29 9.53
N ILE A 236 18.40 25.75 10.63
CA ILE A 236 17.59 24.93 11.54
C ILE A 236 16.11 25.19 11.26
N LYS A 237 15.24 24.23 11.58
CA LYS A 237 13.79 24.37 11.45
C LYS A 237 13.19 24.56 12.84
N LEU A 238 12.57 25.71 13.11
CA LEU A 238 11.89 25.98 14.37
C LEU A 238 10.38 25.74 14.25
N PRO A 239 9.73 25.12 15.25
CA PRO A 239 8.29 24.96 15.27
C PRO A 239 7.59 26.32 15.37
N THR A 240 6.39 26.42 14.82
CA THR A 240 5.51 27.59 14.93
C THR A 240 4.27 27.27 15.75
N ASP A 241 3.48 28.28 16.10
CA ASP A 241 2.20 28.09 16.81
C ASP A 241 1.05 27.66 15.88
N SER A 242 1.33 27.48 14.60
CA SER A 242 0.33 27.11 13.59
C SER A 242 0.44 25.63 13.21
N LEU A 243 -0.71 24.97 13.14
CA LEU A 243 -0.82 23.62 12.60
C LEU A 243 -0.56 23.61 11.10
N ASP A 244 0.01 22.50 10.62
CA ASP A 244 0.22 22.23 9.19
C ASP A 244 -0.91 21.39 8.62
N VAL A 245 -1.21 21.63 7.34
CA VAL A 245 -2.13 20.76 6.59
C VAL A 245 -1.39 19.44 6.36
N LEU A 246 -2.10 18.32 6.57
CA LEU A 246 -1.61 16.98 6.30
C LEU A 246 -1.20 16.79 4.83
#